data_AF-K1TEA0-F1
#
_entry.id   AF-K1TEA0-F1
#
_cell.length_a   1.000
_cell.length_b   1.000
_cell.length_c   1.000
_cell.angle_alpha   90.00
_cell.angle_beta   90.00
_cell.angle_gamma   90.00
#
_symmetry.space_group_name_H-M   'P 1'
#
loop_
_entity.id
_entity.type
_entity.pdbx_description
1 polymer ?
#
loop_
_entity_poly.entity_id
_entity_poly.type
_entity_poly.pdbx_seq_one_letter_code
_entity_poly.pdbx_strand_id
1 'polypeptide(L)'
;MLIDEYQDMSRPRYELIRALREQSDFTLFCVGDDWQSIYRFAGSDIHLILDFADIWRTWGPTRMFQITTTRRFRQSLIDASGAFVMQDKSLYAKQLRNPSDKKDYSLKALGGATQEERFDAIVEQLRKLPKAASVL
;
A
#
# COMPACT_ATOMS: atom_id res chain seq x y z
N MET A 1 -17.01 -4.11 -13.54
CA MET A 1 -16.23 -5.03 -12.69
C MET A 1 -15.33 -4.22 -11.78
N LEU A 2 -15.38 -4.50 -10.48
CA LEU A 2 -14.52 -3.89 -9.45
C LEU A 2 -13.42 -4.87 -9.09
N ILE A 3 -12.17 -4.42 -9.01
CA ILE A 3 -11.05 -5.21 -8.51
C ILE A 3 -10.31 -4.40 -7.45
N ASP A 4 -10.15 -4.98 -6.28
CA ASP A 4 -9.36 -4.43 -5.19
C ASP A 4 -7.99 -5.14 -5.12
N GLU A 5 -7.01 -4.53 -4.45
CA GLU A 5 -5.64 -5.05 -4.32
C GLU A 5 -4.99 -5.41 -5.67
N TYR A 6 -5.19 -4.54 -6.69
CA TYR A 6 -4.76 -4.81 -8.06
C TYR A 6 -3.23 -4.97 -8.22
N GLN A 7 -2.44 -4.48 -7.28
CA GLN A 7 -0.98 -4.70 -7.27
C GLN A 7 -0.60 -6.18 -7.13
N ASP A 8 -1.48 -7.00 -6.53
CA ASP A 8 -1.23 -8.43 -6.34
C ASP A 8 -1.76 -9.28 -7.49
N MET A 9 -2.13 -8.64 -8.59
CA MET A 9 -2.64 -9.30 -9.78
C MET A 9 -1.57 -10.19 -10.43
N SER A 10 -2.01 -11.34 -10.96
CA SER A 10 -1.14 -12.27 -11.67
C SER A 10 -1.58 -12.42 -13.13
N ARG A 11 -0.65 -12.86 -13.99
CA ARG A 11 -0.93 -13.05 -15.42
C ARG A 11 -2.14 -13.96 -15.70
N PRO A 12 -2.33 -15.11 -15.02
CA PRO A 12 -3.51 -15.94 -15.22
C PRO A 12 -4.82 -15.22 -14.87
N ARG A 13 -4.83 -14.42 -13.80
CA ARG A 13 -6.01 -13.64 -13.43
C ARG A 13 -6.27 -12.55 -14.49
N TYR A 14 -5.23 -11.97 -15.07
CA TYR A 14 -5.38 -10.95 -16.12
C TYR A 14 -6.03 -11.56 -17.37
N GLU A 15 -5.57 -12.73 -17.81
CA GLU A 15 -6.16 -13.45 -18.94
C GLU A 15 -7.61 -13.86 -18.66
N LEU A 16 -7.97 -14.20 -17.42
CA LEU A 16 -9.36 -14.45 -17.04
C LEU A 16 -10.24 -13.21 -17.29
N ILE A 17 -9.80 -12.02 -16.87
CA ILE A 17 -10.58 -10.80 -17.08
C ILE A 17 -10.70 -10.48 -18.58
N ARG A 18 -9.65 -10.71 -19.36
CA ARG A 18 -9.71 -10.59 -20.82
C ARG A 18 -10.74 -11.53 -21.44
N ALA A 19 -10.73 -12.80 -21.06
CA ALA A 19 -11.70 -13.77 -21.55
C ALA A 19 -13.15 -13.39 -21.19
N LEU A 20 -13.37 -12.87 -19.97
CA LEU A 20 -14.70 -12.38 -19.57
C LEU A 20 -15.17 -11.20 -20.43
N ARG A 21 -14.25 -10.30 -20.81
CA ARG A 21 -14.56 -9.15 -21.65
C ARG A 21 -14.91 -9.55 -23.08
N GLU A 22 -14.29 -10.58 -23.62
CA GLU A 22 -14.61 -11.11 -24.95
C GLU A 22 -16.04 -11.67 -25.01
N GLN A 23 -16.57 -12.13 -23.88
CA GLN A 23 -17.95 -12.62 -23.78
C GLN A 23 -18.99 -11.52 -23.54
N SER A 24 -18.61 -10.46 -22.81
CA SER A 24 -19.53 -9.38 -22.45
C SER A 24 -18.81 -8.05 -22.23
N ASP A 25 -19.43 -6.97 -22.72
CA ASP A 25 -18.95 -5.61 -22.49
C ASP A 25 -19.20 -5.19 -21.02
N PHE A 26 -18.13 -4.84 -20.30
CA PHE A 26 -18.18 -4.19 -18.98
C PHE A 26 -17.04 -3.20 -18.75
N THR A 27 -17.30 -2.14 -17.97
CA THR A 27 -16.24 -1.23 -17.50
C THR A 27 -15.44 -1.87 -16.37
N LEU A 28 -14.12 -1.65 -16.38
CA LEU A 28 -13.22 -2.05 -15.30
C LEU A 28 -12.95 -0.86 -14.37
N PHE A 29 -13.02 -1.10 -13.07
CA PHE A 29 -12.61 -0.15 -12.04
C PHE A 29 -11.69 -0.89 -11.07
N CYS A 30 -10.43 -0.49 -11.02
CA CYS A 30 -9.41 -1.14 -10.20
C CYS A 30 -8.90 -0.17 -9.14
N VAL A 31 -8.64 -0.71 -7.95
CA VAL A 31 -7.96 -0.04 -6.85
C VAL A 31 -6.75 -0.88 -6.47
N GLY A 32 -5.62 -0.22 -6.22
CA GLY A 32 -4.39 -0.88 -5.80
C GLY A 32 -3.30 0.14 -5.47
N ASP A 33 -2.23 -0.36 -4.86
CA ASP A 33 -1.08 0.43 -4.45
C ASP A 33 0.22 -0.31 -4.77
N ASP A 34 0.99 0.19 -5.73
CA ASP A 34 2.29 -0.36 -6.12
C ASP A 34 3.31 -0.38 -4.97
N TRP A 35 3.18 0.50 -3.97
CA TRP A 35 4.04 0.49 -2.78
C TRP A 35 3.76 -0.70 -1.86
N GLN A 36 2.64 -1.39 -2.05
CA GLN A 36 2.20 -2.52 -1.23
C GLN A 36 2.31 -3.88 -1.95
N SER A 37 2.91 -3.91 -3.15
CA SER A 37 3.12 -5.14 -3.91
C SER A 37 4.16 -6.06 -3.25
N ILE A 38 3.71 -6.98 -2.40
CA ILE A 38 4.58 -7.93 -1.69
C ILE A 38 4.46 -9.39 -2.16
N TYR A 39 3.46 -9.70 -3.00
CA TYR A 39 3.15 -11.07 -3.43
C TYR A 39 3.89 -11.55 -4.69
N ARG A 40 4.98 -10.88 -5.09
CA ARG A 40 5.78 -11.28 -6.27
C ARG A 40 6.26 -12.73 -6.19
N PHE A 41 6.60 -13.22 -5.00
CA PHE A 41 7.01 -14.62 -4.78
C PHE A 41 5.89 -15.64 -5.06
N ALA A 42 4.62 -15.21 -4.99
CA ALA A 42 3.44 -16.02 -5.28
C ALA A 42 2.96 -15.85 -6.74
N GLY A 43 3.72 -15.16 -7.59
CA GLY A 43 3.42 -14.99 -9.01
C GLY A 43 2.63 -13.73 -9.37
N SER A 44 2.47 -12.78 -8.43
CA SER A 44 1.96 -11.44 -8.77
C SER A 44 2.97 -10.70 -9.67
N ASP A 45 2.44 -9.97 -10.64
CA ASP A 45 3.22 -9.21 -11.61
C ASP A 45 2.92 -7.71 -11.46
N ILE A 46 3.85 -7.00 -10.81
CA ILE A 46 3.74 -5.57 -10.52
C ILE A 46 3.62 -4.72 -11.80
N HIS A 47 4.09 -5.21 -12.95
CA HIS A 47 3.91 -4.50 -14.21
C HIS A 47 2.44 -4.35 -14.61
N LEU A 48 1.56 -5.23 -14.11
CA LEU A 48 0.12 -5.09 -14.38
C LEU A 48 -0.43 -3.79 -13.80
N ILE A 49 0.02 -3.36 -12.62
CA ILE A 49 -0.39 -2.08 -12.03
C ILE A 49 0.43 -0.90 -12.57
N LEU A 50 1.74 -1.09 -12.77
CA LEU A 50 2.61 -0.01 -13.28
C LEU A 50 2.25 0.38 -14.72
N ASP A 51 1.91 -0.59 -15.56
CA ASP A 51 1.59 -0.36 -16.98
C ASP A 51 0.07 -0.37 -17.24
N PHE A 52 -0.75 -0.17 -16.20
CA PHE A 52 -2.21 -0.32 -16.27
C PHE A 52 -2.85 0.45 -17.44
N ALA A 53 -2.47 1.71 -17.60
CA ALA A 53 -3.01 2.57 -18.64
C ALA A 53 -2.74 2.01 -20.04
N ASP A 54 -1.52 1.49 -20.28
CA ASP A 54 -1.11 0.93 -21.56
C ASP A 54 -1.74 -0.44 -21.83
N ILE A 55 -1.86 -1.27 -20.80
CA ILE A 55 -2.49 -2.59 -20.87
C ILE A 55 -3.96 -2.46 -21.28
N TRP A 56 -4.69 -1.53 -20.67
CA TRP A 56 -6.13 -1.39 -20.87
C TRP A 56 -6.53 -0.34 -21.91
N ARG A 57 -5.61 0.40 -22.52
CA ARG A 57 -5.94 1.43 -23.53
C ARG A 57 -6.75 0.90 -24.73
N THR A 58 -6.56 -0.39 -25.05
CA THR A 58 -7.28 -1.05 -26.16
C THR A 58 -8.71 -1.43 -25.80
N TRP A 59 -9.05 -1.46 -24.51
CA TRP A 59 -10.43 -1.64 -24.03
C TRP A 59 -11.28 -0.39 -24.11
N GLY A 60 -10.66 0.78 -24.24
CA GLY A 60 -11.35 2.05 -24.35
C GLY A 60 -10.65 3.16 -23.56
N PRO A 61 -11.33 4.28 -23.34
CA PRO A 61 -10.79 5.40 -22.58
C PRO A 61 -10.39 4.98 -21.16
N THR A 62 -9.10 5.02 -20.86
CA THR A 62 -8.55 4.71 -19.53
C THR A 62 -8.21 6.00 -18.78
N ARG A 63 -8.53 6.07 -17.49
CA ARG A 63 -8.17 7.18 -16.61
C ARG A 63 -7.53 6.65 -15.34
N MET A 64 -6.45 7.31 -14.92
CA MET A 64 -5.73 7.02 -13.68
C MET A 64 -5.98 8.14 -12.68
N PHE A 65 -6.24 7.77 -11.43
CA PHE A 65 -6.41 8.70 -10.32
C PHE A 65 -5.51 8.28 -9.16
N GLN A 66 -4.86 9.24 -8.52
CA GLN A 66 -4.04 8.99 -7.34
C GLN A 66 -4.71 9.59 -6.10
N ILE A 67 -4.88 8.76 -5.07
CA ILE A 67 -5.39 9.20 -3.77
C ILE A 67 -4.19 9.43 -2.85
N THR A 68 -3.79 10.69 -2.71
CA THR A 68 -2.58 11.06 -1.93
C THR A 68 -2.88 11.53 -0.51
N THR A 69 -4.16 11.72 -0.16
CA THR A 69 -4.55 12.17 1.17
C THR A 69 -4.96 10.97 2.02
N THR A 70 -4.20 10.67 3.08
CA THR A 70 -4.53 9.61 4.03
C THR A 70 -5.08 10.17 5.33
N ARG A 71 -5.97 9.41 5.96
CA ARG A 71 -6.52 9.68 7.30
C ARG A 71 -6.04 8.67 8.34
N ARG A 72 -5.30 7.63 7.91
CA ARG A 72 -4.91 6.49 8.75
C ARG A 72 -3.64 6.75 9.56
N PHE A 73 -2.61 7.29 8.91
CA PHE A 73 -1.27 7.43 9.51
C PHE A 73 -0.87 8.89 9.68
N ARG A 74 -0.05 9.20 10.69
CA ARG A 74 0.49 10.54 10.91
C ARG A 74 1.61 10.88 9.91
N GLN A 75 1.90 12.17 9.76
CA GLN A 75 2.82 12.67 8.73
C GLN A 75 4.24 12.11 8.89
N SER A 76 4.79 12.01 10.11
CA SER A 76 6.15 11.48 10.30
C SER A 76 6.29 10.01 9.90
N LEU A 77 5.28 9.17 10.17
CA LEU A 77 5.27 7.78 9.69
C LEU A 77 5.16 7.71 8.17
N ILE A 78 4.31 8.56 7.57
CA ILE A 78 4.19 8.66 6.11
C ILE A 78 5.52 9.04 5.49
N ASP A 79 6.20 10.05 6.03
CA ASP A 79 7.47 10.56 5.50
C ASP A 79 8.57 9.50 5.62
N ALA A 80 8.68 8.83 6.78
CA ALA A 80 9.67 7.78 7.00
C ALA A 80 9.44 6.57 6.07
N SER A 81 8.20 6.07 5.99
CA SER A 81 7.86 4.95 5.10
C SER A 81 8.00 5.34 3.62
N GLY A 82 7.60 6.55 3.23
CA GLY A 82 7.76 7.05 1.87
C GLY A 82 9.23 7.17 1.46
N ALA A 83 10.10 7.69 2.34
CA ALA A 83 11.54 7.77 2.08
C ALA A 83 12.19 6.39 1.92
N PHE A 84 11.72 5.39 2.66
CA PHE A 84 12.14 4.00 2.52
C PHE A 84 11.67 3.37 1.20
N VAL A 85 10.38 3.47 0.87
CA VAL A 85 9.82 2.85 -0.34
C VAL A 85 10.40 3.50 -1.60
N MET A 86 10.57 4.82 -1.61
CA MET A 86 11.12 5.57 -2.75
C MET A 86 12.62 5.33 -2.99
N GLN A 87 13.27 4.43 -2.26
CA GLN A 87 14.56 3.89 -2.69
C GLN A 87 14.41 3.10 -4.00
N ASP A 88 13.27 2.45 -4.22
CA ASP A 88 12.92 1.87 -5.50
C ASP A 88 12.38 2.95 -6.45
N LYS A 89 13.11 3.19 -7.55
CA LYS A 89 12.77 4.22 -8.55
C LYS A 89 11.84 3.70 -9.64
N SER A 90 11.53 2.40 -9.66
CA SER A 90 10.58 1.81 -10.61
C SER A 90 9.12 2.02 -10.20
N LEU A 91 8.88 2.34 -8.92
CA LEU A 91 7.55 2.58 -8.36
C LEU A 91 7.03 3.99 -8.69
N TYR A 92 5.71 4.16 -8.59
CA TYR A 92 5.11 5.47 -8.74
C TYR A 92 5.55 6.40 -7.60
N ALA A 93 6.08 7.56 -7.97
CA ALA A 93 6.35 8.63 -7.01
C ALA A 93 5.03 9.21 -6.51
N LYS A 94 4.78 9.07 -5.20
CA LYS A 94 3.58 9.55 -4.52
C LYS A 94 3.99 10.44 -3.34
N GLN A 95 3.32 11.58 -3.21
CA GLN A 95 3.46 12.44 -2.04
C GLN A 95 2.21 12.31 -1.18
N LEU A 96 2.28 11.42 -0.19
CA LEU A 96 1.18 11.20 0.74
C LEU A 96 1.14 12.30 1.81
N ARG A 97 -0.06 12.76 2.14
CA ARG A 97 -0.27 13.79 3.16
C ARG A 97 -1.37 13.42 4.15
N ASN A 98 -1.18 13.76 5.42
CA ASN A 98 -2.24 13.78 6.42
C ASN A 98 -2.55 15.23 6.80
N PRO A 99 -3.79 15.71 6.60
CA PRO A 99 -4.18 17.09 6.90
C PRO A 99 -4.37 17.36 8.41
N SER A 100 -4.21 16.36 9.28
CA SER A 100 -4.40 16.52 10.73
C SER A 100 -3.24 17.28 11.38
N ASP A 101 -3.61 18.23 12.23
CA ASP A 101 -2.77 19.09 13.06
C ASP A 101 -2.39 18.49 14.43
N LYS A 102 -2.91 17.31 14.76
CA LYS A 102 -2.64 16.66 16.06
C LYS A 102 -1.16 16.31 16.17
N LYS A 103 -0.62 16.44 17.39
CA LYS A 103 0.77 16.07 17.71
C LYS A 103 1.10 14.66 17.22
N ASP A 104 2.28 14.54 16.63
CA ASP A 104 2.76 13.30 16.01
C ASP A 104 3.64 12.52 16.99
N TYR A 105 3.17 11.35 17.40
CA TYR A 105 3.89 10.41 18.26
C TYR A 105 4.02 9.04 17.59
N SER A 106 3.92 8.98 16.26
CA SER A 106 3.79 7.72 15.52
C SER A 106 5.07 6.89 15.42
N LEU A 107 6.24 7.49 15.67
CA LEU A 107 7.54 6.82 15.60
C LEU A 107 8.29 6.90 16.92
N LYS A 108 8.77 5.75 17.40
CA LYS A 108 9.66 5.64 18.55
C LYS A 108 10.66 4.50 18.32
N ALA A 109 11.95 4.81 18.39
CA ALA A 109 12.99 3.80 18.37
C ALA A 109 13.23 3.26 19.79
N LEU A 110 13.29 1.94 19.93
CA LEU A 110 13.63 1.24 21.16
C LEU A 110 14.87 0.38 20.89
N GLY A 111 15.72 0.20 21.89
CA GLY A 111 16.98 -0.52 21.73
C GLY A 111 17.48 -1.13 23.03
N GLY A 112 18.50 -1.97 22.89
CA GLY A 112 19.18 -2.70 23.95
C GLY A 112 20.37 -3.44 23.36
N ALA A 113 21.45 -3.56 24.13
CA ALA A 113 22.66 -4.27 23.75
C ALA A 113 22.39 -5.78 23.63
N THR A 114 21.48 -6.32 24.46
CA THR A 114 21.05 -7.72 24.42
C THR A 114 19.62 -7.89 23.90
N GLN A 115 19.25 -9.13 23.55
CA GLN A 115 17.87 -9.46 23.19
C GLN A 115 16.90 -9.25 24.37
N GLU A 116 17.34 -9.56 25.58
CA GLU A 116 16.56 -9.39 26.82
C GLU A 116 16.26 -7.90 27.06
N GLU A 117 17.27 -7.03 26.97
CA GLU A 117 17.07 -5.58 27.10
C GLU A 117 16.10 -5.01 26.05
N ARG A 118 16.15 -5.50 24.81
CA ARG A 118 15.20 -5.08 23.76
C ARG A 118 13.78 -5.54 24.06
N PHE A 119 13.62 -6.77 24.57
CA PHE A 119 12.32 -7.30 24.96
C PHE A 119 11.73 -6.48 26.12
N ASP A 120 12.54 -6.21 27.15
CA ASP A 120 12.14 -5.41 28.29
C ASP A 120 11.75 -3.98 27.90
N ALA A 121 12.51 -3.35 26.99
CA ALA A 121 12.18 -2.04 26.46
C ALA A 121 10.80 -2.01 25.78
N ILE A 122 10.43 -3.07 25.05
CA ILE A 122 9.09 -3.22 24.44
C ILE A 122 8.03 -3.37 25.52
N VAL A 123 8.24 -4.26 26.49
CA VAL A 123 7.30 -4.50 27.60
C VAL A 123 7.03 -3.22 28.38
N GLU A 124 8.07 -2.43 28.65
CA GLU A 124 7.96 -1.17 29.38
C GLU A 124 7.15 -0.11 28.59
N GLN A 125 7.27 -0.09 27.24
CA GLN A 125 6.40 0.77 26.43
C GLN A 125 4.95 0.29 26.42
N LEU A 126 4.71 -1.01 26.30
CA LEU A 126 3.35 -1.57 26.32
C LEU A 126 2.64 -1.28 27.64
N ARG A 127 3.36 -1.33 28.77
CA ARG A 127 2.82 -0.96 30.10
C ARG A 127 2.40 0.51 30.21
N LYS A 128 2.93 1.41 29.37
CA LYS A 128 2.56 2.83 29.34
C LYS A 128 1.27 3.08 28.57
N LEU A 129 0.78 2.10 27.80
CA LEU A 129 -0.49 2.23 27.09
C LEU A 129 -1.67 2.24 28.09
N PRO A 130 -2.72 3.03 27.84
CA PRO A 130 -3.90 3.05 28.71
C PRO A 130 -4.51 1.65 28.81
N LYS A 131 -4.82 1.18 30.02
CA LYS A 131 -5.39 -0.17 30.25
C LYS A 131 -6.74 -0.41 29.54
N ALA A 132 -7.45 0.68 29.22
CA ALA A 132 -8.73 0.64 28.51
C ALA A 132 -8.61 1.01 27.01
N ALA A 133 -7.39 1.14 26.48
CA ALA A 133 -7.20 1.38 25.06
C ALA A 133 -7.63 0.14 24.27
N SER A 134 -8.58 0.31 23.35
CA SER A 134 -8.92 -0.69 22.35
C SER A 134 -8.41 -0.24 20.99
N VAL A 135 -8.06 -1.21 20.14
CA VAL A 135 -7.94 -0.99 18.71
C VAL A 135 -9.34 -1.15 18.14
N LEU A 136 -9.90 -0.06 17.60
CA LEU A 136 -11.14 -0.09 16.80
C LEU A 136 -10.83 -0.55 15.38
#